data_AF-A0A3B8MMH6-F1
#
_entry.id   AF-A0A3B8MMH6-F1
#
_cell.length_a   1.000
_cell.length_b   1.000
_cell.length_c   1.000
_cell.angle_alpha   90.00
_cell.angle_beta   90.00
_cell.angle_gamma   90.00
#
_symmetry.space_group_name_H-M   'P 1'
#
loop_
_entity.id
_entity.type
_entity.pdbx_description
1 polymer ?
#
loop_
_entity_poly.entity_id
_entity_poly.type
_entity_poly.pdbx_seq_one_letter_code
_entity_poly.pdbx_strand_id
1 'polypeptide(L)'
;LYFKLQAPNTNLHFYSYWDLIPEAFASEHLKTKRYPGHAQEFETATALALFPDSVRHEAMQDQDDKEPLEATAEAGQALVDEAIRQVTAYVERMIGGSSRQDQKAEFHP
;
A
#
# COMPACT_ATOMS: atom_id res chain seq x y z
N LEU A 1 20.68 10.18 -5.16
CA LEU A 1 20.94 9.36 -3.94
C LEU A 1 22.44 9.09 -3.80
N TYR A 2 23.04 9.37 -2.63
CA TYR A 2 24.44 9.06 -2.30
C TYR A 2 24.85 7.61 -2.64
N PHE A 3 23.91 6.67 -2.51
CA PHE A 3 24.10 5.25 -2.80
C PHE A 3 24.63 4.93 -4.20
N LYS A 4 24.22 5.67 -5.24
CA LYS A 4 24.70 5.41 -6.62
C LYS A 4 26.19 5.67 -6.81
N LEU A 5 26.77 6.59 -6.03
CA LEU A 5 28.19 6.92 -6.12
C LEU A 5 29.06 5.83 -5.47
N GLN A 6 28.55 5.18 -4.41
CA GLN A 6 29.30 4.13 -3.70
C GLN A 6 29.03 2.73 -4.21
N ALA A 7 27.81 2.45 -4.66
CA ALA A 7 27.38 1.13 -5.10
C ALA A 7 26.52 1.23 -6.38
N PRO A 8 27.13 1.57 -7.53
CA PRO A 8 26.41 1.88 -8.77
C PRO A 8 25.60 0.71 -9.35
N ASN A 9 25.90 -0.53 -8.93
CA ASN A 9 25.23 -1.73 -9.40
C ASN A 9 24.11 -2.21 -8.45
N THR A 10 23.85 -1.50 -7.35
CA THR A 10 22.79 -1.88 -6.40
C THR A 10 21.42 -1.60 -7.01
N ASN A 11 20.60 -2.64 -7.08
CA ASN A 11 19.19 -2.53 -7.43
C ASN A 11 18.38 -2.17 -6.17
N LEU A 12 18.14 -0.88 -5.92
CA LEU A 12 17.45 -0.38 -4.72
C LEU A 12 16.16 0.34 -5.11
N HIS A 13 15.03 -0.15 -4.60
CA HIS A 13 13.70 0.40 -4.88
C HIS A 13 13.00 0.81 -3.58
N PHE A 14 12.20 1.88 -3.63
CA PHE A 14 11.31 2.32 -2.54
C PHE A 14 9.88 2.39 -3.07
N TYR A 15 8.99 1.60 -2.48
CA TYR A 15 7.55 1.61 -2.77
C TYR A 15 6.78 1.39 -1.49
N SER A 16 5.66 2.09 -1.35
CA SER A 16 4.63 1.69 -0.41
C SER A 16 3.82 0.57 -1.03
N TYR A 17 3.32 -0.38 -0.23
CA TYR A 17 2.52 -1.49 -0.76
C TYR A 17 1.26 -0.99 -1.48
N TRP A 18 0.72 0.15 -1.02
CA TRP A 18 -0.43 0.78 -1.64
C TRP A 18 -0.13 1.41 -3.00
N ASP A 19 1.09 1.86 -3.28
CA ASP A 19 1.41 2.44 -4.59
C ASP A 19 1.35 1.40 -5.74
N LEU A 20 1.28 0.11 -5.39
CA LEU A 20 1.26 -1.01 -6.33
C LEU A 20 -0.15 -1.57 -6.58
N ILE A 21 -1.13 -1.27 -5.72
CA ILE A 21 -2.53 -1.66 -5.97
C ILE A 21 -3.08 -0.71 -7.05
N PRO A 22 -3.71 -1.23 -8.12
CA PRO A 22 -4.36 -0.39 -9.12
C PRO A 22 -5.47 0.47 -8.48
N GLU A 23 -5.49 1.76 -8.79
CA GLU A 23 -6.49 2.70 -8.27
C GLU A 23 -7.93 2.25 -8.58
N ALA A 24 -8.15 1.69 -9.77
CA ALA A 24 -9.45 1.14 -10.16
C ALA A 24 -9.88 -0.02 -9.25
N PHE A 25 -8.94 -0.90 -8.88
CA PHE A 25 -9.20 -2.00 -7.96
C PHE A 25 -9.54 -1.47 -6.56
N ALA A 26 -8.72 -0.56 -6.02
CA ALA A 26 -8.99 0.05 -4.72
C ALA A 26 -10.34 0.78 -4.71
N SER A 27 -10.67 1.46 -5.80
CA SER A 27 -11.94 2.16 -5.99
C SER A 27 -13.14 1.22 -6.08
N GLU A 28 -13.01 -0.04 -6.50
CA GLU A 28 -14.11 -1.00 -6.48
C GLU A 28 -14.45 -1.48 -5.07
N HIS A 29 -13.44 -1.57 -4.20
CA HIS A 29 -13.57 -2.12 -2.86
C HIS A 29 -13.81 -1.09 -1.74
N LEU A 30 -13.38 0.17 -1.93
CA LEU A 30 -13.58 1.25 -0.97
C LEU A 30 -14.83 2.05 -1.31
N LYS A 31 -15.69 2.36 -0.33
CA LYS A 31 -16.86 3.23 -0.52
C LYS A 31 -16.49 4.69 -0.63
N THR A 32 -15.56 5.15 0.20
CA THR A 32 -15.08 6.55 0.25
C THR A 32 -14.25 6.93 -0.98
N LYS A 33 -13.72 5.91 -1.69
CA LYS A 33 -12.77 6.06 -2.81
C LYS A 33 -11.48 6.80 -2.41
N ARG A 34 -11.23 7.00 -1.11
CA ARG A 34 -10.00 7.65 -0.64
C ARG A 34 -8.92 6.62 -0.38
N TYR A 35 -7.78 6.84 -1.01
CA TYR A 35 -6.69 5.89 -1.04
C TYR A 35 -5.33 6.61 -1.20
N PRO A 36 -4.29 6.26 -0.43
CA PRO A 36 -4.27 5.27 0.65
C PRO A 36 -4.99 5.72 1.93
N GLY A 37 -5.26 7.03 2.10
CA GLY A 37 -5.86 7.59 3.33
C GLY A 37 -4.94 7.47 4.56
N HIS A 38 -5.33 8.08 5.69
CA HIS A 38 -4.63 7.90 6.97
C HIS A 38 -5.63 7.65 8.10
N ALA A 39 -5.53 6.48 8.72
CA ALA A 39 -6.49 5.93 9.67
C ALA A 39 -7.95 6.01 9.17
N GLN A 40 -8.14 5.93 7.85
CA GLN A 40 -9.43 6.01 7.14
C GLN A 40 -9.92 4.62 6.74
N GLU A 41 -10.90 4.54 5.84
CA GLU A 41 -11.51 3.29 5.38
C GLU A 41 -10.46 2.24 4.97
N PHE A 42 -9.47 2.60 4.15
CA PHE A 42 -8.48 1.67 3.62
C PHE A 42 -7.63 0.98 4.71
N GLU A 43 -7.02 1.77 5.60
CA GLU A 43 -6.18 1.22 6.68
C GLU A 43 -7.03 0.49 7.73
N THR A 44 -8.24 0.98 8.00
CA THR A 44 -9.17 0.33 8.94
C THR A 44 -9.67 -1.00 8.38
N ALA A 45 -10.01 -1.08 7.10
CA ALA A 45 -10.41 -2.32 6.44
C ALA A 45 -9.27 -3.33 6.48
N THR A 46 -8.05 -2.89 6.15
CA THR A 46 -6.83 -3.70 6.29
C THR A 46 -6.68 -4.25 7.71
N ALA A 47 -6.86 -3.41 8.74
CA ALA A 47 -6.77 -3.83 10.14
C ALA A 47 -7.88 -4.81 10.54
N LEU A 48 -9.11 -4.61 10.05
CA LEU A 48 -10.23 -5.53 10.29
C LEU A 48 -9.99 -6.91 9.69
N ALA A 49 -9.33 -6.99 8.53
CA ALA A 49 -9.00 -8.26 7.88
C ALA A 49 -7.89 -9.02 8.62
N LEU A 50 -6.81 -8.32 9.02
CA LEU A 50 -5.61 -8.96 9.56
C LEU A 50 -5.60 -9.09 11.09
N PHE A 51 -6.18 -8.11 11.78
CA PHE A 51 -6.10 -7.96 13.24
C PHE A 51 -7.44 -7.49 13.82
N PRO A 52 -8.56 -8.19 13.56
CA PRO A 52 -9.90 -7.72 13.93
C PRO A 52 -10.01 -7.39 15.43
N ASP A 53 -9.42 -8.21 16.30
CA ASP A 53 -9.45 -8.02 17.76
C ASP A 53 -8.71 -6.75 18.23
N SER A 54 -7.87 -6.15 17.39
CA SER A 54 -7.14 -4.92 17.70
C SER A 54 -7.89 -3.65 17.26
N VAL A 55 -8.98 -3.78 16.51
CA VAL A 55 -9.77 -2.64 16.04
C VAL A 55 -10.79 -2.25 17.10
N ARG A 56 -10.68 -1.01 17.60
CA ARG A 56 -11.55 -0.49 18.66
C ARG A 56 -12.79 0.18 18.07
N HIS A 57 -13.80 -0.63 17.74
CA HIS A 57 -15.05 -0.19 17.10
C HIS A 57 -15.70 1.02 17.76
N GLU A 58 -15.85 1.00 19.09
CA GLU A 58 -16.48 2.10 19.84
C GLU A 58 -15.70 3.40 19.71
N ALA A 59 -14.36 3.34 19.73
CA ALA A 59 -13.52 4.54 19.67
C ALA A 59 -13.60 5.26 18.31
N MET A 60 -13.99 4.55 17.24
CA MET A 60 -14.18 5.14 15.91
C MET A 60 -15.45 5.99 15.83
N GLN A 61 -16.47 5.66 16.62
CA GLN A 61 -17.75 6.38 16.62
C GLN A 61 -17.59 7.83 17.09
N ASP A 62 -16.61 8.12 17.94
CA ASP A 62 -16.36 9.43 18.54
C ASP A 62 -15.37 10.31 17.76
N GLN A 63 -14.77 9.81 16.67
CA GLN A 63 -13.79 10.58 15.87
C GLN A 63 -14.47 11.58 14.93
N ASP A 64 -13.82 12.70 14.62
CA ASP A 64 -14.33 13.66 13.63
C ASP A 64 -14.36 13.06 12.22
N ASP A 65 -13.33 12.27 11.86
CA ASP A 65 -13.31 11.51 10.61
C ASP A 65 -14.17 10.24 10.75
N LYS A 66 -15.21 10.15 9.93
CA LYS A 66 -16.16 9.02 9.92
C LYS A 66 -15.85 7.98 8.84
N GLU A 67 -14.87 8.21 7.97
CA GLU A 67 -14.51 7.26 6.90
C GLU A 67 -14.13 5.85 7.41
N PRO A 68 -13.50 5.67 8.59
CA PRO A 68 -13.26 4.34 9.15
C PRO A 68 -14.52 3.49 9.34
N LEU A 69 -15.68 4.11 9.53
CA LEU A 69 -16.94 3.41 9.76
C LEU A 69 -17.47 2.69 8.51
N GLU A 70 -16.96 3.05 7.33
CA GLU A 70 -17.30 2.37 6.08
C GLU A 70 -16.48 1.09 5.85
N ALA A 71 -15.42 0.88 6.63
CA ALA A 71 -14.51 -0.24 6.48
C ALA A 71 -15.17 -1.58 6.79
N THR A 72 -14.83 -2.59 6.00
CA THR A 72 -15.24 -3.97 6.23
C THR A 72 -14.04 -4.91 6.16
N ALA A 73 -14.11 -6.05 6.85
CA ALA A 73 -13.06 -7.07 6.77
C ALA A 73 -12.96 -7.65 5.36
N GLU A 74 -14.07 -7.76 4.63
CA GLU A 74 -14.11 -8.28 3.26
C GLU A 74 -13.38 -7.35 2.28
N ALA A 75 -13.60 -6.03 2.37
CA ALA A 75 -12.87 -5.06 1.57
C ALA A 75 -11.38 -5.09 1.93
N GLY A 76 -11.06 -5.17 3.23
CA GLY A 76 -9.70 -5.31 3.71
C GLY A 76 -8.99 -6.53 3.15
N GLN A 77 -9.63 -7.69 3.16
CA GLN A 77 -9.07 -8.94 2.63
C GLN A 77 -8.75 -8.81 1.14
N ALA A 78 -9.67 -8.28 0.34
CA ALA A 78 -9.45 -8.08 -1.09
C ALA A 78 -8.25 -7.14 -1.37
N LEU A 79 -8.13 -6.05 -0.61
CA LEU A 79 -7.03 -5.09 -0.74
C LEU A 79 -5.68 -5.68 -0.30
N VAL A 80 -5.67 -6.45 0.78
CA VAL A 80 -4.48 -7.17 1.27
C VAL A 80 -4.02 -8.20 0.24
N ASP A 81 -4.92 -9.00 -0.31
CA ASP A 81 -4.58 -10.02 -1.29
C ASP A 81 -4.01 -9.39 -2.57
N GLU A 82 -4.59 -8.28 -3.02
CA GLU A 82 -4.09 -7.53 -4.16
C GLU A 82 -2.72 -6.89 -3.86
N ALA A 83 -2.52 -6.32 -2.67
CA ALA A 83 -1.21 -5.82 -2.25
C ALA A 83 -0.15 -6.93 -2.27
N ILE A 84 -0.44 -8.10 -1.71
CA ILE A 84 0.46 -9.25 -1.71
C ILE A 84 0.78 -9.67 -3.15
N ARG A 85 -0.24 -9.79 -4.00
CA ARG A 85 -0.07 -10.17 -5.41
C ARG A 85 0.83 -9.19 -6.16
N GLN A 86 0.60 -7.89 -5.99
CA GLN A 86 1.32 -6.83 -6.69
C GLN A 86 2.76 -6.67 -6.17
N VAL A 87 2.96 -6.69 -4.86
CA VAL A 87 4.30 -6.67 -4.23
C VAL A 87 5.09 -7.91 -4.66
N THR A 88 4.49 -9.09 -4.65
CA THR A 88 5.15 -10.33 -5.08
C THR A 88 5.60 -10.22 -6.55
N ALA A 89 4.68 -9.87 -7.46
CA ALA A 89 5.02 -9.71 -8.87
C ALA A 89 6.07 -8.60 -9.09
N TYR A 90 6.04 -7.54 -8.28
CA TYR A 90 7.04 -6.47 -8.32
C TYR A 90 8.44 -6.98 -7.93
N VAL A 91 8.53 -7.70 -6.81
CA VAL A 91 9.79 -8.29 -6.31
C VAL A 91 10.33 -9.33 -7.27
N GLU A 92 9.49 -10.17 -7.88
CA GLU A 92 9.89 -11.12 -8.92
C GLU A 92 10.54 -10.41 -10.12
N ARG A 93 9.94 -9.31 -10.61
CA ARG A 93 10.53 -8.50 -11.69
C ARG A 93 11.83 -7.81 -11.27
N MET A 94 11.91 -7.34 -10.02
CA MET A 94 13.12 -6.74 -9.46
C MET A 94 14.27 -7.77 -9.40
N ILE A 95 14.02 -8.98 -8.90
CA ILE A 95 14.98 -10.08 -8.82
C ILE A 95 15.38 -10.55 -10.23
N GLY A 96 14.40 -10.67 -11.14
CA GLY A 96 14.63 -11.05 -12.52
C GLY A 96 15.33 -9.98 -13.37
N GLY A 97 15.57 -8.78 -12.81
CA GLY A 97 16.27 -7.69 -13.49
C GLY A 97 15.45 -6.97 -14.58
N SER A 98 14.15 -7.28 -14.71
CA SER A 98 13.25 -6.64 -15.67
C SER A 98 12.65 -5.33 -15.17
N SER A 99 12.85 -4.99 -13.90
CA SER A 99 12.56 -3.67 -13.31
C SER A 99 13.82 -3.10 -12.65
N ARG A 100 14.36 -2.03 -13.24
CA ARG A 100 15.61 -1.36 -12.85
C ARG A 100 15.36 0.13 -12.61
N GLN A 101 15.05 0.54 -11.38
CA GLN A 101 14.86 1.97 -11.06
C GLN A 101 16.20 2.74 -11.05
N ASP A 102 17.31 2.04 -10.92
CA ASP A 102 18.65 2.59 -11.06
C ASP A 102 18.89 3.19 -12.46
N GLN A 103 18.16 2.78 -13.50
CA GLN A 103 18.35 3.32 -14.85
C GLN A 103 17.76 4.73 -15.06
N LYS A 104 16.74 5.12 -14.28
CA LYS A 104 16.05 6.42 -14.44
C LYS A 104 16.38 7.46 -13.39
N ALA A 105 16.98 7.07 -12.27
CA ALA A 105 17.28 8.01 -11.19
C ALA A 105 18.40 8.99 -11.60
N GLU A 106 18.04 10.23 -11.93
CA GLU A 106 19.01 11.29 -12.17
C GLU A 106 19.71 11.70 -10.87
N PHE A 107 21.01 11.99 -10.98
CA PHE A 107 21.75 12.59 -9.88
C PHE A 107 21.58 14.10 -9.98
N HIS A 108 20.89 14.68 -9.00
CA HIS A 108 20.85 16.13 -8.81
C HIS A 108 21.83 16.47 -7.66
N PRO A 109 22.96 17.14 -7.97
CA PRO A 109 23.96 17.53 -6.98
C PRO A 109 23.46 18.55 -5.96
#